data_AF-A0A8S3RY70-F1
#
_entry.id   AF-A0A8S3RY70-F1
#
_cell.length_a   1.000
_cell.length_b   1.000
_cell.length_c   1.000
_cell.angle_alpha   90.00
_cell.angle_beta   90.00
_cell.angle_gamma   90.00
#
_symmetry.space_group_name_H-M   'P 1'
#
loop_
_entity.id
_entity.type
_entity.pdbx_description
1 polymer ?
#
loop_
_entity_poly.entity_id
_entity_poly.type
_entity_poly.pdbx_seq_one_letter_code
_entity_poly.pdbx_strand_id
1 'polypeptide(L)'
;MPHRGDVDYENDDMRISSNYRVEVEEWQDINKELKKHGLPIVKILHPSDVTLLSGRTICMDLPMSQTVRENFISLMVDCDHRQNLLQDLILSNNQIKEDLTKQTDLMEKYHGRMKELKVLLESSRNRVEELEKDQDMKSSIFEEEEEKLKNTKKSMHQKM
;
A
#
# COMPACT_ATOMS: atom_id res chain seq x y z
N MET A 1 40.06 -59.62 -42.77
CA MET A 1 40.48 -58.77 -41.63
C MET A 1 40.19 -57.32 -42.00
N PRO A 2 39.20 -56.64 -41.38
CA PRO A 2 39.09 -55.20 -41.51
C PRO A 2 39.80 -54.51 -40.35
N HIS A 3 40.59 -53.47 -40.68
CA HIS A 3 41.29 -52.62 -39.73
C HIS A 3 40.32 -51.91 -38.79
N ARG A 4 40.67 -51.93 -37.50
CA ARG A 4 40.04 -51.12 -36.45
C ARG A 4 40.07 -49.66 -36.88
N GLY A 5 38.93 -48.98 -36.77
CA GLY A 5 38.87 -47.53 -36.84
C GLY A 5 39.73 -46.95 -35.72
N ASP A 6 40.66 -46.10 -36.09
CA ASP A 6 41.32 -45.19 -35.18
C ASP A 6 40.23 -44.25 -34.63
N VAL A 7 39.86 -44.49 -33.37
CA VAL A 7 38.98 -43.60 -32.64
C VAL A 7 39.87 -42.44 -32.18
N ASP A 8 39.65 -41.25 -32.73
CA ASP A 8 40.37 -40.00 -32.40
C ASP A 8 40.02 -39.52 -30.97
N TYR A 9 40.49 -40.23 -29.95
CA TYR A 9 40.25 -39.89 -28.54
C TYR A 9 40.83 -38.52 -28.15
N GLU A 10 41.91 -38.06 -28.80
CA GLU A 10 42.54 -36.76 -28.51
C GLU A 10 41.69 -35.56 -28.97
N ASN A 11 40.96 -35.70 -30.08
CA ASN A 11 40.07 -34.64 -30.58
C ASN A 11 38.81 -34.49 -29.72
N ASP A 12 38.34 -35.58 -29.12
CA ASP A 12 37.13 -35.58 -28.30
C ASP A 12 37.41 -34.97 -26.92
N ASP A 13 38.56 -35.26 -26.31
CA ASP A 13 38.96 -34.70 -25.02
C ASP A 13 39.18 -33.17 -25.08
N MET A 14 39.80 -32.68 -26.16
CA MET A 14 39.93 -31.24 -26.41
C MET A 14 38.57 -30.54 -26.56
N ARG A 15 37.61 -31.18 -27.24
CA ARG A 15 36.25 -30.65 -27.40
C ARG A 15 35.49 -30.62 -26.08
N ILE A 16 35.60 -31.68 -25.29
CA ILE A 16 34.98 -31.78 -23.95
C ILE A 16 35.53 -30.69 -23.03
N SER A 17 36.85 -30.50 -23.01
CA SER A 17 37.50 -29.46 -22.20
C SER A 17 37.09 -28.05 -22.62
N SER A 18 37.00 -27.79 -23.94
CA SER A 18 36.53 -26.50 -24.46
C SER A 18 35.08 -26.22 -24.07
N ASN A 19 34.18 -27.19 -24.25
CA ASN A 19 32.77 -27.04 -23.90
C ASN A 19 32.56 -26.86 -22.40
N TYR A 20 33.33 -27.57 -21.57
CA TYR A 20 33.30 -27.39 -20.12
C TYR A 20 33.70 -25.97 -19.71
N ARG A 21 34.72 -25.37 -20.33
CA ARG A 21 35.14 -23.99 -20.02
C ARG A 21 34.04 -22.97 -20.31
N VAL A 22 33.41 -23.07 -21.48
CA VAL A 22 32.30 -22.19 -21.86
C VAL A 22 31.15 -22.34 -20.86
N GLU A 23 30.79 -23.59 -20.54
CA GLU A 23 29.73 -23.89 -19.59
C GLU A 23 30.01 -23.30 -18.19
N VAL A 24 31.25 -23.39 -17.71
CA VAL A 24 31.67 -22.78 -16.44
C VAL A 24 31.54 -21.27 -16.48
N GLU A 25 31.97 -20.61 -17.55
CA GLU A 25 31.89 -19.15 -17.70
C GLU A 25 30.42 -18.68 -17.71
N GLU A 26 29.54 -19.32 -18.48
CA GLU A 26 28.12 -18.96 -18.54
C GLU A 26 27.42 -19.16 -17.19
N TRP A 27 27.72 -20.26 -16.47
CA TRP A 27 27.18 -20.48 -15.12
C TRP A 27 27.78 -19.53 -14.08
N GLN A 28 29.00 -19.02 -14.26
CA GLN A 28 29.58 -18.04 -13.35
C GLN A 28 28.78 -16.73 -13.34
N ASP A 29 28.27 -16.29 -14.50
CA ASP A 29 27.45 -15.08 -14.58
C ASP A 29 26.10 -15.28 -13.90
N ILE A 30 25.43 -16.41 -14.12
CA ILE A 30 24.21 -16.77 -13.38
C ILE A 30 24.46 -16.81 -11.87
N ASN A 31 25.59 -17.39 -11.45
CA ASN A 31 25.95 -17.50 -10.04
C ASN A 31 26.21 -16.15 -9.37
N LYS A 32 26.70 -15.14 -10.09
CA LYS A 32 26.83 -13.77 -9.56
C LYS A 32 25.45 -13.20 -9.23
N GLU A 33 24.48 -13.37 -10.12
CA GLU A 33 23.12 -12.93 -9.88
C GLU A 33 22.44 -13.72 -8.75
N LEU A 34 22.55 -15.06 -8.74
CA LEU A 34 22.02 -15.88 -7.64
C LEU A 34 22.54 -15.39 -6.27
N LYS A 35 23.85 -15.09 -6.17
CA LYS A 35 24.43 -14.54 -4.94
C LYS A 35 23.85 -13.17 -4.56
N LYS A 36 23.66 -12.28 -5.53
CA LYS A 36 23.05 -10.95 -5.31
C LYS A 36 21.63 -11.09 -4.73
N HIS A 37 20.90 -12.13 -5.15
CA HIS A 37 19.59 -12.49 -4.60
C HIS A 37 19.65 -13.35 -3.32
N GLY A 38 20.83 -13.61 -2.75
CA GLY A 38 21.00 -14.42 -1.53
C GLY A 38 20.78 -15.93 -1.75
N LEU A 39 20.79 -16.38 -3.00
CA LEU A 39 20.59 -17.77 -3.38
C LEU A 39 21.92 -18.54 -3.46
N PRO A 40 21.90 -19.86 -3.22
CA PRO A 40 23.08 -20.70 -3.37
C PRO A 40 23.52 -20.79 -4.84
N ILE A 41 24.83 -20.94 -5.06
CA ILE A 41 25.40 -21.10 -6.40
C ILE A 41 25.29 -22.53 -6.92
N VAL A 42 25.24 -22.67 -8.25
CA VAL A 42 25.36 -23.93 -8.97
C VAL A 42 26.82 -24.20 -9.30
N LYS A 43 27.36 -25.34 -8.82
CA LYS A 43 28.73 -25.74 -9.11
C LYS A 43 28.76 -26.67 -10.33
N ILE A 44 29.53 -26.29 -11.34
CA ILE A 44 29.79 -27.13 -12.51
C ILE A 44 31.04 -27.96 -12.26
N LEU A 45 30.93 -29.28 -12.46
CA LEU A 45 32.01 -30.23 -12.25
C LEU A 45 32.64 -30.62 -13.58
N HIS A 46 33.95 -30.88 -13.58
CA HIS A 46 34.60 -31.39 -14.77
C HIS A 46 34.06 -32.80 -15.08
N PRO A 47 33.86 -33.17 -16.36
CA PRO A 47 33.32 -34.48 -16.73
C PRO A 47 34.07 -35.68 -16.14
N SER A 48 35.40 -35.57 -15.97
CA SER A 48 36.23 -36.58 -15.30
C SER A 48 35.86 -36.83 -13.83
N ASP A 49 35.26 -35.84 -13.17
CA ASP A 49 35.00 -35.84 -11.73
C ASP A 49 33.58 -36.34 -11.42
N VAL A 50 32.75 -36.55 -12.44
CA VAL A 50 31.34 -36.97 -12.29
C VAL A 50 31.22 -38.35 -11.65
N THR A 51 32.14 -39.27 -11.97
CA THR A 51 32.17 -40.62 -11.39
C THR A 51 32.55 -40.61 -9.90
N LEU A 52 33.32 -39.62 -9.45
CA LEU A 52 33.75 -39.48 -8.06
C LEU A 52 32.62 -39.07 -7.11
N LEU A 53 31.57 -38.42 -7.63
CA LEU A 53 30.47 -37.84 -6.84
C LEU A 53 29.09 -38.43 -7.20
N SER A 54 29.08 -39.64 -7.77
CA SER A 54 27.87 -40.33 -8.18
C SER A 54 26.85 -40.42 -7.03
N GLY A 55 25.61 -39.98 -7.29
CA GLY A 55 24.54 -39.89 -6.28
C GLY A 55 24.43 -38.54 -5.55
N ARG A 56 25.34 -37.59 -5.77
CA ARG A 56 25.28 -36.22 -5.22
C ARG A 56 25.28 -35.12 -6.29
N THR A 57 25.24 -35.52 -7.56
CA THR A 57 25.36 -34.64 -8.73
C THR A 57 24.26 -34.95 -9.72
N ILE A 58 23.78 -33.93 -10.42
CA ILE A 58 22.83 -34.07 -11.52
C ILE A 58 23.60 -33.87 -12.81
N CYS A 59 23.51 -34.84 -13.72
CA CYS A 59 24.05 -34.70 -15.08
C CYS A 59 22.96 -34.09 -15.97
N MET A 60 23.30 -33.03 -16.69
CA MET A 60 22.44 -32.39 -17.66
C MET A 60 23.18 -32.37 -19.00
N ASP A 61 22.43 -32.56 -20.09
CA ASP A 61 22.97 -32.24 -21.40
C ASP A 61 23.04 -30.72 -21.60
N LEU A 62 23.75 -30.28 -22.64
CA LEU A 62 23.92 -28.86 -22.94
C LEU A 62 22.57 -28.13 -23.14
N PRO A 63 21.61 -28.66 -23.92
CA PRO A 63 20.31 -28.01 -24.08
C PRO A 63 19.52 -27.85 -22.77
N MET A 64 19.50 -28.87 -21.91
CA MET A 64 18.86 -28.78 -20.60
C MET A 64 19.54 -27.73 -19.74
N SER A 65 20.87 -27.71 -19.72
CA SER A 65 21.63 -26.74 -18.93
C SER A 65 21.35 -25.30 -19.38
N GLN A 66 21.35 -25.05 -20.68
CA GLN A 66 20.98 -23.76 -21.26
C GLN A 66 19.54 -23.36 -20.86
N THR A 67 18.58 -24.27 -20.99
CA THR A 67 17.18 -24.02 -20.60
C THR A 67 17.06 -23.66 -19.12
N VAL A 68 17.80 -24.35 -18.26
CA VAL A 68 17.81 -24.06 -16.81
C VAL A 68 18.43 -22.69 -16.54
N ARG A 69 19.52 -22.31 -17.23
CA ARG A 69 20.10 -20.95 -17.12
C ARG A 69 19.09 -19.88 -17.52
N GLU A 70 18.43 -20.04 -18.66
CA GLU A 70 17.39 -19.11 -19.15
C GLU A 70 16.23 -18.98 -18.16
N ASN A 71 15.78 -20.10 -17.58
CA ASN A 71 14.75 -20.10 -16.54
C ASN A 71 15.21 -19.35 -15.28
N PHE A 72 16.45 -19.55 -14.83
CA PHE A 72 16.98 -18.79 -13.69
C PHE A 72 17.00 -17.29 -13.98
N ILE A 73 17.47 -16.87 -15.16
CA ILE A 73 17.44 -15.45 -15.56
C ILE A 73 16.01 -14.91 -15.51
N SER A 74 15.06 -15.61 -16.13
CA SER A 74 13.66 -15.17 -16.17
C SER A 74 13.06 -15.06 -14.77
N LEU A 75 13.32 -16.03 -13.88
CA LEU A 75 12.84 -15.99 -12.51
C LEU A 75 13.48 -14.86 -11.69
N MET A 76 14.77 -14.59 -11.87
CA MET A 76 15.45 -13.49 -11.19
C MET A 76 14.88 -12.13 -11.61
N VAL A 77 14.63 -11.93 -12.90
CA VAL A 77 13.99 -10.71 -13.42
C VAL A 77 12.58 -10.54 -12.86
N ASP A 78 11.79 -11.61 -12.78
CA ASP A 78 10.46 -11.57 -12.17
C ASP A 78 10.53 -11.28 -10.66
N CYS A 79 11.51 -11.85 -9.94
CA CYS A 79 11.77 -11.53 -8.53
C CYS A 79 12.08 -10.04 -8.34
N ASP A 80 12.97 -9.46 -9.15
CA ASP A 80 13.30 -8.03 -9.11
C ASP A 80 12.07 -7.17 -9.39
N HIS A 81 11.28 -7.52 -10.41
CA HIS A 81 10.06 -6.81 -10.74
C HIS A 81 9.06 -6.81 -9.58
N ARG A 82 8.83 -7.98 -8.97
CA ARG A 82 7.95 -8.12 -7.80
C ARG A 82 8.47 -7.36 -6.60
N GLN A 83 9.78 -7.35 -6.37
CA GLN A 83 10.39 -6.59 -5.29
C GLN A 83 10.15 -5.08 -5.45
N ASN A 84 10.27 -4.56 -6.68
CA ASN A 84 9.96 -3.16 -6.98
C ASN A 84 8.47 -2.86 -6.75
N LEU A 85 7.57 -3.72 -7.22
CA LEU A 85 6.12 -3.56 -6.98
C LEU A 85 5.78 -3.57 -5.47
N LEU A 86 6.40 -4.45 -4.70
CA LEU A 86 6.24 -4.48 -3.24
C LEU A 86 6.71 -3.16 -2.61
N GLN A 87 7.83 -2.63 -3.05
CA GLN A 87 8.34 -1.34 -2.56
C GLN A 87 7.38 -0.19 -2.89
N ASP A 88 6.88 -0.12 -4.11
CA ASP A 88 5.91 0.91 -4.53
C ASP A 88 4.60 0.80 -3.73
N LEU A 89 4.12 -0.41 -3.49
CA LEU A 89 2.94 -0.65 -2.65
C LEU A 89 3.17 -0.20 -1.20
N ILE A 90 4.35 -0.45 -0.62
CA ILE A 90 4.70 0.00 0.73
C ILE A 90 4.69 1.53 0.79
N LEU A 91 5.34 2.19 -0.18
CA LEU A 91 5.39 3.65 -0.24
C LEU A 91 4.00 4.26 -0.39
N SER A 92 3.20 3.75 -1.33
CA SER A 92 1.82 4.20 -1.56
C SER A 92 0.95 3.98 -0.33
N ASN A 93 1.06 2.83 0.34
CA ASN A 93 0.30 2.54 1.55
C ASN A 93 0.63 3.52 2.70
N ASN A 94 1.91 3.85 2.86
CA ASN A 94 2.35 4.82 3.87
C ASN A 94 1.81 6.22 3.55
N GLN A 95 1.87 6.65 2.29
CA GLN A 95 1.31 7.93 1.87
C GLN A 95 -0.20 8.01 2.14
N ILE A 96 -0.94 6.96 1.79
CA ILE A 96 -2.39 6.89 2.04
C ILE A 96 -2.69 6.96 3.55
N LYS A 97 -1.90 6.28 4.39
CA LYS A 97 -2.06 6.36 5.85
C LYS A 97 -1.84 7.77 6.37
N GLU A 98 -0.80 8.46 5.91
CA GLU A 98 -0.54 9.85 6.30
C GLU A 98 -1.68 10.78 5.90
N ASP A 99 -2.18 10.65 4.68
CA ASP A 99 -3.26 11.49 4.18
C ASP A 99 -4.59 11.20 4.90
N LEU A 100 -4.85 9.94 5.24
CA LEU A 100 -5.98 9.56 6.08
C LEU A 100 -5.88 10.18 7.47
N THR A 101 -4.71 10.17 8.09
CA THR A 101 -4.50 10.83 9.39
C THR A 101 -4.77 12.33 9.28
N LYS A 102 -4.21 13.02 8.29
CA LYS A 102 -4.46 14.46 8.06
C LYS A 102 -5.95 14.78 7.88
N GLN A 103 -6.67 13.97 7.09
CA GLN A 103 -8.10 14.16 6.87
C GLN A 103 -8.91 13.90 8.14
N THR A 104 -8.53 12.90 8.93
CA THR A 104 -9.17 12.60 10.21
C THR A 104 -9.02 13.76 11.18
N ASP A 105 -7.81 14.30 11.33
CA ASP A 105 -7.54 15.47 12.18
C ASP A 105 -8.37 16.69 11.75
N LEU A 106 -8.49 16.93 10.44
CA LEU A 106 -9.33 17.99 9.90
C LEU A 106 -10.81 17.74 10.22
N MET A 107 -11.30 16.52 10.01
CA MET A 107 -12.67 16.14 10.30
C MET A 107 -13.00 16.34 11.78
N GLU A 108 -12.11 15.95 12.68
CA GLU A 108 -12.28 16.16 14.13
C GLU A 108 -12.37 17.65 14.48
N LYS A 109 -11.51 18.49 13.90
CA LYS A 109 -11.57 19.96 14.07
C LYS A 109 -12.89 20.54 13.58
N TYR A 110 -13.34 20.16 12.39
CA TYR A 110 -14.61 20.63 11.84
C TYR A 110 -15.80 20.13 12.66
N HIS A 111 -15.77 18.89 13.12
CA HIS A 111 -16.80 18.30 13.97
C HIS A 111 -16.89 19.03 15.32
N GLY A 112 -15.76 19.34 15.94
CA GLY A 112 -15.69 20.15 17.16
C GLY A 112 -16.33 21.52 16.96
N ARG A 113 -15.92 22.25 15.90
CA ARG A 113 -16.50 23.55 15.57
C ARG A 113 -18.00 23.47 15.25
N MET A 114 -18.45 22.41 14.58
CA MET A 114 -19.87 22.20 14.31
C MET A 114 -20.67 22.01 15.59
N LYS A 115 -20.14 21.27 16.58
CA LYS A 115 -20.77 21.11 17.90
C LYS A 115 -20.87 22.45 18.63
N GLU A 116 -19.81 23.23 18.67
CA GLU A 116 -19.81 24.56 19.28
C GLU A 116 -20.87 25.48 18.65
N LEU A 117 -20.92 25.52 17.32
CA LEU A 117 -21.92 26.31 16.60
C LEU A 117 -23.35 25.85 16.88
N LYS A 118 -23.59 24.54 17.00
CA LYS A 118 -24.91 24.00 17.38
C LYS A 118 -25.32 24.48 18.78
N VAL A 119 -24.40 24.46 19.74
CA VAL A 119 -24.67 24.94 21.11
C VAL A 119 -24.98 26.44 21.10
N LEU A 120 -24.20 27.24 20.37
CA LEU A 120 -24.42 28.68 20.29
C LEU A 120 -25.75 29.02 19.61
N LEU A 121 -26.11 28.29 18.55
CA LEU A 121 -27.39 28.45 17.86
C LEU A 121 -28.56 28.13 18.79
N GLU A 122 -28.49 27.03 19.53
CA GLU A 122 -29.52 26.63 20.49
C GLU A 122 -29.68 27.67 21.61
N SER A 123 -28.56 28.17 22.15
CA SER A 123 -28.59 29.25 23.14
C SER A 123 -29.20 30.54 22.60
N SER A 124 -28.87 30.92 21.36
CA SER A 124 -29.45 32.10 20.72
C SER A 124 -30.94 31.92 20.48
N ARG A 125 -31.38 30.73 20.07
CA ARG A 125 -32.78 30.39 19.89
C ARG A 125 -33.56 30.53 21.19
N ASN A 126 -33.08 29.90 22.26
CA ASN A 126 -33.71 30.01 23.58
C ASN A 126 -33.81 31.47 24.05
N ARG A 127 -32.75 32.27 23.81
CA ARG A 127 -32.76 33.69 24.17
C ARG A 127 -33.79 34.50 23.39
N VAL A 128 -33.97 34.20 22.10
CA VAL A 128 -35.01 34.84 21.28
C VAL A 128 -36.40 34.45 21.79
N GLU A 129 -36.64 33.16 22.04
CA GLU A 129 -37.91 32.67 22.57
C GLU A 129 -38.26 33.29 23.95
N GLU A 130 -37.26 33.52 24.81
CA GLU A 130 -37.46 34.26 26.07
C GLU A 130 -37.85 35.72 25.84
N LEU A 131 -37.16 36.42 24.92
CA LEU A 131 -37.44 37.83 24.62
C LEU A 131 -38.82 38.02 24.00
N GLU A 132 -39.25 37.10 23.13
CA GLU A 132 -40.59 37.10 22.55
C GLU A 132 -41.65 36.94 23.65
N LYS A 133 -41.47 36.00 24.59
CA LYS A 133 -42.37 35.83 25.74
C LYS A 133 -42.43 37.06 26.64
N ASP A 134 -41.28 37.69 26.92
CA ASP A 134 -41.20 38.92 27.72
C ASP A 134 -41.96 40.08 27.03
N GLN A 135 -41.87 40.17 25.70
CA GLN A 135 -42.56 41.18 24.91
C GLN A 135 -44.08 40.95 24.89
N ASP A 136 -44.51 39.71 24.74
CA ASP A 136 -45.93 39.33 24.78
C ASP A 136 -46.54 39.64 26.17
N MET A 137 -45.82 39.30 27.24
CA MET A 137 -46.25 39.59 28.61
C MET A 137 -46.38 41.10 28.84
N LYS A 138 -45.40 41.90 28.39
CA LYS A 138 -45.48 43.37 28.48
C LYS A 138 -46.66 43.92 27.72
N SER A 139 -46.91 43.43 26.51
CA SER A 139 -48.03 43.87 25.67
C SER A 139 -49.37 43.59 26.36
N SER A 140 -49.53 42.39 26.94
CA SER A 140 -50.74 42.03 27.69
C SER A 140 -50.95 42.92 28.93
N ILE A 141 -49.89 43.26 29.66
CA ILE A 141 -49.98 44.18 30.81
C ILE A 141 -50.44 45.57 30.35
N PHE A 142 -49.88 46.08 29.24
CA PHE A 142 -50.27 47.38 28.70
C PHE A 142 -51.74 47.41 28.24
N GLU A 143 -52.22 46.35 27.58
CA GLU A 143 -53.62 46.23 27.17
C GLU A 143 -54.56 46.24 28.37
N GLU A 144 -54.21 45.51 29.45
CA GLU A 144 -55.02 45.45 30.67
C GLU A 144 -55.07 46.80 31.39
N GLU A 145 -53.94 47.53 31.46
CA GLU A 145 -53.90 48.89 31.99
C GLU A 145 -54.74 49.87 31.15
N GLU A 146 -54.65 49.78 29.82
CA GLU A 146 -55.44 50.62 28.92
C GLU A 146 -56.95 50.37 29.11
N GLU A 147 -57.36 49.11 29.27
CA GLU A 147 -58.75 48.77 29.55
C GLU A 147 -59.23 49.33 30.90
N LYS A 148 -58.42 49.19 31.96
CA LYS A 148 -58.69 49.79 33.28
C LYS A 148 -58.84 51.31 33.20
N LEU A 149 -57.97 51.98 32.45
CA LEU A 149 -58.03 53.43 32.21
C LEU A 149 -59.29 53.83 31.45
N LYS A 150 -59.68 53.08 30.40
CA LYS A 150 -60.92 53.31 29.65
C LYS A 150 -62.15 53.14 30.55
N ASN A 151 -62.16 52.11 31.40
CA ASN A 151 -63.28 51.82 32.29
C ASN A 151 -63.42 52.87 33.41
N THR A 152 -62.32 53.29 34.02
CA THR A 152 -62.34 54.39 35.02
C THR A 152 -62.79 55.71 34.40
N LYS A 153 -62.29 56.06 33.20
CA LYS A 153 -62.75 57.24 32.47
C LYS A 153 -64.27 57.22 32.19
N LYS A 154 -64.80 56.09 31.72
CA LYS A 154 -66.25 55.91 31.50
C LYS A 154 -67.05 56.08 32.78
N SER A 155 -66.60 55.49 33.90
CA SER A 155 -67.28 55.59 35.19
C SER A 155 -67.32 57.02 35.73
N MET A 156 -66.24 57.80 35.56
CA MET A 156 -66.24 59.22 35.94
C MET A 156 -67.23 60.04 35.11
N HIS A 157 -67.31 59.80 33.80
CA HIS A 157 -68.24 60.51 32.92
C HIS A 157 -69.72 60.21 33.20
N GLN A 158 -70.05 59.05 33.77
CA GLN A 158 -71.42 58.71 34.17
C GLN A 158 -71.83 59.32 35.53
N LYS A 159 -70.87 59.82 36.32
CA LYS A 159 -71.11 60.38 37.66
C LYS A 159 -71.18 61.92 37.68
N MET A 160 -70.93 62.59 36.55
CA MET A 160 -71.17 64.03 36.35
C MET A 160 -72.50 64.25 35.63
#